data_AF-A0A1L9QL12-F1
#
_entry.id   AF-A0A1L9QL12-F1
#
_cell.length_a   1.000
_cell.length_b   1.000
_cell.length_c   1.000
_cell.angle_alpha   90.00
_cell.angle_beta   90.00
_cell.angle_gamma   90.00
#
_symmetry.space_group_name_H-M   'P 1'
#
loop_
_entity.id
_entity.type
_entity.pdbx_description
1 polymer ?
#
loop_
_entity_poly.entity_id
_entity_poly.type
_entity_poly.pdbx_seq_one_letter_code
_entity_poly.pdbx_strand_id
1 'polypeptide(L)'
;MAFFDNFTASIRQKWLDYFQANKAWLLLQMEVKSNKTPDGGRRPASALILGVVNALEPKLGNLMVPFFKLNADEDALVDVLGLNFDPERELNPNGETPAIASPGQPTGVSRLLPDGEDDL
;
A
#
# COMPACT_ATOMS: atom_id res chain seq x y z
N MET A 1 -9.74 3.25 -26.37
CA MET A 1 -9.88 1.78 -26.55
C MET A 1 -10.77 1.27 -25.44
N ALA A 2 -12.07 1.58 -25.48
CA ALA A 2 -12.94 1.50 -24.30
C ALA A 2 -12.94 0.13 -23.59
N PHE A 3 -12.74 -0.97 -24.32
CA PHE A 3 -12.66 -2.30 -23.71
C PHE A 3 -11.49 -2.45 -22.72
N PHE A 4 -10.28 -2.04 -23.11
CA PHE A 4 -9.09 -2.21 -22.27
C PHE A 4 -9.10 -1.24 -21.08
N ASP A 5 -9.57 -0.01 -21.30
CA ASP A 5 -9.78 0.98 -20.25
C ASP A 5 -10.79 0.48 -19.19
N ASN A 6 -11.94 -0.06 -19.61
CA ASN A 6 -12.92 -0.63 -18.68
C ASN A 6 -12.40 -1.89 -17.97
N PHE A 7 -11.59 -2.70 -18.67
CA PHE A 7 -11.00 -3.91 -18.11
C PHE A 7 -9.98 -3.61 -17.01
N THR A 8 -9.05 -2.69 -17.28
CA THR A 8 -8.05 -2.25 -16.29
C THR A 8 -8.70 -1.55 -15.09
N ALA A 9 -9.75 -0.74 -15.32
CA ALA A 9 -10.53 -0.16 -14.24
C ALA A 9 -11.21 -1.23 -13.35
N SER A 10 -11.81 -2.26 -13.95
CA SER A 10 -12.40 -3.39 -13.22
C SER A 10 -11.35 -4.14 -12.38
N ILE A 11 -10.17 -4.40 -12.94
CA ILE A 11 -9.09 -5.06 -12.22
C ILE A 11 -8.60 -4.20 -11.05
N ARG A 12 -8.42 -2.89 -11.28
CA ARG A 12 -8.03 -1.94 -10.23
C ARG A 12 -8.99 -1.98 -9.05
N GLN A 13 -10.29 -1.92 -9.34
CA GLN A 13 -11.34 -1.99 -8.31
C GLN A 13 -11.22 -3.29 -7.50
N LYS A 14 -11.16 -4.44 -8.19
CA LYS A 14 -11.03 -5.76 -7.54
C LYS A 14 -9.76 -5.89 -6.70
N TRP A 15 -8.65 -5.34 -7.17
CA TRP A 15 -7.39 -5.29 -6.42
C TRP A 15 -7.54 -4.48 -5.14
N LEU A 16 -8.16 -3.30 -5.19
CA LEU A 16 -8.43 -2.46 -4.02
C LEU A 16 -9.35 -3.14 -3.02
N ASP A 17 -10.44 -3.76 -3.49
CA ASP A 17 -11.37 -4.52 -2.63
C ASP A 17 -10.63 -5.68 -1.92
N TYR A 18 -9.81 -6.42 -2.67
CA TYR A 18 -8.99 -7.49 -2.10
C TYR A 18 -7.99 -6.93 -1.08
N PHE A 19 -7.30 -5.84 -1.41
CA PHE A 19 -6.33 -5.22 -0.52
C PHE A 19 -6.98 -4.77 0.78
N GLN A 20 -8.16 -4.17 0.72
CA GLN A 20 -8.91 -3.73 1.89
C GLN A 20 -9.32 -4.92 2.77
N ALA A 21 -9.89 -5.98 2.17
CA ALA A 21 -10.32 -7.17 2.90
C ALA A 21 -9.15 -7.94 3.54
N ASN A 22 -7.96 -7.81 2.97
CA ASN A 22 -6.78 -8.59 3.34
C ASN A 22 -5.62 -7.73 3.87
N LYS A 23 -5.92 -6.49 4.27
CA LYS A 23 -4.91 -5.46 4.57
C LYS A 23 -3.85 -5.93 5.56
N ALA A 24 -4.27 -6.61 6.63
CA ALA A 24 -3.37 -7.04 7.70
C ALA A 24 -2.21 -7.93 7.20
N TRP A 25 -2.49 -8.93 6.37
CA TRP A 25 -1.44 -9.82 5.88
C TRP A 25 -0.61 -9.17 4.77
N LEU A 26 -1.24 -8.34 3.92
CA LEU A 26 -0.55 -7.63 2.85
C LEU A 26 0.46 -6.63 3.41
N LEU A 27 0.10 -5.91 4.47
CA LEU A 27 1.04 -5.03 5.17
C LEU A 27 2.22 -5.81 5.74
N LEU A 28 1.97 -6.94 6.41
CA LEU A 28 3.04 -7.82 6.91
C LEU A 28 3.95 -8.30 5.78
N GLN A 29 3.40 -8.66 4.63
CA GLN A 29 4.19 -9.07 3.48
C GLN A 29 4.99 -7.90 2.87
N MET A 30 4.44 -6.68 2.90
CA MET A 30 5.13 -5.47 2.43
C MET A 30 6.30 -5.06 3.32
N GLU A 31 6.33 -5.47 4.60
CA GLU A 31 7.50 -5.33 5.46
C GLU A 31 8.69 -6.17 4.98
N VAL A 32 8.40 -7.36 4.43
CA VAL A 32 9.43 -8.26 3.89
C VAL A 32 9.87 -7.81 2.50
N LYS A 33 8.91 -7.56 1.60
CA LYS A 33 9.19 -7.17 0.21
C LYS A 33 8.13 -6.21 -0.31
N SER A 34 8.54 -4.96 -0.51
CA SER A 34 7.72 -3.92 -1.15
C SER A 34 8.48 -3.23 -2.27
N ASN A 35 7.74 -2.77 -3.27
CA ASN A 35 8.24 -1.98 -4.39
C ASN A 35 7.82 -0.52 -4.20
N LYS A 36 8.70 0.41 -4.56
CA LYS A 36 8.36 1.84 -4.58
C LYS A 36 7.44 2.15 -5.75
N THR A 37 6.47 3.01 -5.52
CA THR A 37 5.55 3.45 -6.57
C THR A 37 5.93 4.84 -7.09
N PRO A 38 5.55 5.20 -8.33
CA PRO A 38 5.81 6.52 -8.89
C PRO A 38 5.19 7.67 -8.08
N ASP A 39 4.09 7.41 -7.37
CA ASP A 39 3.42 8.38 -6.48
C ASP A 39 4.17 8.61 -5.15
N GLY A 40 5.30 7.93 -4.92
CA GLY A 40 6.11 8.06 -3.71
C GLY A 40 5.68 7.15 -2.56
N GLY A 41 4.66 6.31 -2.78
CA GLY A 41 4.22 5.30 -1.83
C GLY A 41 4.90 3.95 -2.01
N ARG A 42 4.26 2.91 -1.47
CA ARG A 42 4.73 1.53 -1.55
C ARG A 42 3.60 0.61 -1.98
N ARG A 43 3.96 -0.44 -2.71
CA ARG A 43 3.04 -1.52 -3.08
C ARG A 43 3.67 -2.88 -2.81
N PRO A 44 2.86 -3.95 -2.74
CA PRO A 44 3.38 -5.31 -2.73
C PRO A 44 4.20 -5.62 -4.00
N ALA A 45 5.01 -6.67 -3.91
CA ALA A 45 5.81 -7.14 -5.05
C ALA A 45 4.92 -7.45 -6.27
N SER A 46 5.44 -7.18 -7.47
CA SER A 46 4.71 -7.31 -8.73
C SER A 46 4.14 -8.70 -8.96
N ALA A 47 4.93 -9.75 -8.70
CA ALA A 47 4.48 -11.15 -8.73
C ALA A 47 3.23 -11.41 -7.88
N LEU A 48 3.15 -10.80 -6.69
CA LEU A 48 2.01 -10.98 -5.80
C LEU A 48 0.76 -10.32 -6.37
N ILE A 49 0.89 -9.06 -6.81
CA ILE A 49 -0.22 -8.32 -7.42
C ILE A 49 -0.75 -9.12 -8.61
N LEU A 50 0.13 -9.52 -9.54
CA LEU A 50 -0.22 -10.29 -10.73
C LEU A 50 -0.88 -11.63 -10.39
N GLY A 51 -0.37 -12.36 -9.39
CA GLY A 51 -0.97 -13.61 -8.93
C GLY A 51 -2.39 -13.43 -8.40
N VAL A 52 -2.60 -12.39 -7.58
CA VAL A 52 -3.93 -12.08 -7.02
C VAL A 52 -4.89 -11.63 -8.11
N VAL A 53 -4.51 -10.68 -8.97
CA VAL A 53 -5.42 -10.18 -10.00
C VAL A 53 -5.75 -11.24 -11.05
N ASN A 54 -4.84 -12.18 -11.31
CA ASN A 54 -5.11 -13.34 -12.16
C ASN A 54 -6.16 -14.29 -11.54
N ALA A 55 -6.18 -14.43 -10.20
CA ALA A 55 -7.21 -15.19 -9.49
C ALA A 55 -8.56 -14.45 -9.44
N LEU A 56 -8.55 -13.13 -9.32
CA LEU A 56 -9.75 -12.28 -9.26
C LEU A 56 -10.42 -12.06 -10.62
N GLU A 57 -9.64 -12.08 -11.70
CA GLU A 57 -10.10 -11.86 -13.06
C GLU A 57 -9.49 -12.92 -14.00
N PRO A 58 -10.12 -14.10 -14.19
CA PRO A 58 -9.57 -15.17 -15.00
C PRO A 58 -9.38 -14.78 -16.48
N LYS A 59 -10.10 -13.76 -16.95
CA LYS A 59 -9.92 -13.17 -18.29
C LYS A 59 -8.54 -12.52 -18.45
N LEU A 60 -7.93 -12.06 -17.36
CA LEU A 60 -6.56 -11.53 -17.36
C LEU A 60 -5.55 -12.63 -17.71
N GLY A 61 -5.74 -13.86 -17.24
CA GLY A 61 -4.85 -14.99 -17.54
C GLY A 61 -4.67 -15.25 -19.04
N ASN A 62 -5.73 -15.07 -19.83
CA ASN A 62 -5.67 -15.18 -21.30
C ASN A 62 -4.80 -14.09 -21.94
N LEU A 63 -4.70 -12.91 -21.32
CA LEU A 63 -3.86 -11.81 -21.76
C LEU A 63 -2.42 -11.92 -21.21
N MET A 64 -2.24 -12.51 -20.03
CA MET A 64 -0.94 -12.63 -19.40
C MET A 64 0.03 -13.49 -20.22
N VAL A 65 -0.43 -14.59 -20.83
CA VAL A 65 0.42 -15.45 -21.66
C VAL A 65 1.09 -14.71 -22.83
N PRO A 66 0.36 -13.97 -23.70
CA PRO A 66 0.99 -13.20 -24.76
C PRO A 66 1.81 -12.02 -24.23
N PHE A 67 1.38 -11.35 -23.15
CA PHE A 67 2.15 -10.24 -22.57
C PHE A 67 3.50 -10.69 -22.00
N PHE A 68 3.55 -11.79 -21.26
CA PHE A 68 4.80 -12.36 -20.73
C PHE A 68 5.76 -12.83 -21.83
N LYS A 69 5.24 -13.33 -22.96
CA LYS A 69 6.07 -13.69 -24.11
C LYS A 69 6.72 -12.47 -24.78
N LEU A 70 6.07 -11.32 -24.70
CA LEU A 70 6.57 -10.08 -25.29
C LEU A 70 7.52 -9.35 -24.32
N ASN A 71 7.16 -9.29 -23.05
CA ASN A 71 7.97 -8.72 -21.98
C ASN A 71 7.70 -9.47 -20.67
N ALA A 72 8.73 -10.10 -20.11
CA ALA A 72 8.64 -10.84 -18.86
C ALA A 72 8.83 -9.94 -17.61
N ASP A 73 9.00 -8.64 -17.79
CA ASP A 73 9.13 -7.68 -16.70
C ASP A 73 7.77 -7.48 -15.99
N GLU A 74 7.68 -8.01 -14.76
CA GLU A 74 6.48 -7.97 -13.94
C GLU A 74 6.09 -6.54 -13.53
N ASP A 75 7.07 -5.66 -13.30
CA ASP A 75 6.81 -4.26 -12.94
C ASP A 75 6.20 -3.51 -14.13
N ALA A 76 6.69 -3.76 -15.35
CA ALA A 76 6.10 -3.20 -16.56
C ALA A 76 4.66 -3.69 -16.78
N LEU A 77 4.37 -4.96 -16.48
CA LEU A 77 3.01 -5.50 -16.58
C LEU A 77 2.06 -4.86 -15.55
N VAL A 78 2.51 -4.69 -14.30
CA VAL A 78 1.74 -4.00 -13.26
C VAL A 78 1.45 -2.54 -13.67
N ASP A 79 2.39 -1.88 -14.32
CA ASP A 79 2.23 -0.52 -14.84
C ASP A 79 1.20 -0.44 -15.97
N VAL A 80 1.27 -1.33 -16.97
CA VAL A 80 0.32 -1.43 -18.09
C VAL A 80 -1.10 -1.73 -17.61
N LEU A 81 -1.24 -2.53 -16.54
CA LEU A 81 -2.53 -2.81 -15.91
C LEU A 81 -3.05 -1.64 -15.05
N GLY A 82 -2.26 -0.57 -14.88
CA GLY A 82 -2.61 0.59 -14.08
C GLY A 82 -2.68 0.28 -12.59
N LEU A 83 -1.85 -0.66 -12.11
CA LEU A 83 -1.77 -1.13 -10.72
C LEU A 83 -0.50 -0.65 -10.00
N ASN A 84 0.31 0.18 -10.64
CA ASN A 84 1.54 0.74 -10.09
C ASN A 84 1.28 1.97 -9.21
N PHE A 85 0.48 1.80 -8.16
CA PHE A 85 0.12 2.84 -7.20
C PHE A 85 0.15 2.28 -5.78
N ASP A 86 0.14 3.17 -4.78
CA ASP A 86 0.01 2.80 -3.37
C ASP A 86 -1.46 2.52 -3.00
N PRO A 87 -1.83 1.26 -2.69
CA PRO A 87 -3.20 0.89 -2.39
C PRO A 87 -3.70 1.44 -1.05
N GLU A 88 -2.81 1.71 -0.09
CA GLU A 88 -3.23 2.29 1.19
C GLU A 88 -3.65 3.76 1.02
N ARG A 89 -2.92 4.49 0.17
CA ARG A 89 -3.21 5.89 -0.15
C ARG A 89 -4.49 6.05 -0.96
N GLU A 90 -4.75 5.16 -1.93
CA GLU A 90 -6.00 5.15 -2.70
C GLU A 90 -7.21 4.85 -1.81
N LEU A 91 -7.07 3.97 -0.82
CA LEU A 91 -8.16 3.64 0.11
C LEU A 91 -8.38 4.72 1.19
N ASN A 92 -7.36 5.49 1.55
CA ASN A 92 -7.42 6.53 2.58
C ASN A 92 -6.86 7.87 2.08
N PRO A 93 -7.52 8.54 1.12
CA PRO A 93 -7.04 9.80 0.54
C PRO A 93 -6.93 10.95 1.56
N ASN A 94 -7.59 10.86 2.72
CA ASN A 94 -7.60 11.89 3.76
C ASN A 94 -6.59 11.67 4.91
N GLY A 95 -5.81 10.59 4.89
CA GLY A 95 -4.61 10.47 5.72
C GLY A 95 -4.80 10.65 7.24
N GLU A 96 -5.68 9.89 7.88
CA GLU A 96 -5.48 9.60 9.31
C GLU A 96 -4.40 8.52 9.42
N THR A 97 -3.16 8.98 9.53
CA THR A 97 -2.04 8.14 9.93
C THR A 97 -2.34 7.65 11.35
N PRO A 98 -2.41 6.35 11.64
CA PRO A 98 -2.26 5.91 13.02
C PRO A 98 -0.85 6.33 13.41
N ALA A 99 -0.74 7.41 14.16
CA ALA A 99 0.49 7.76 14.83
C ALA A 99 0.90 6.52 15.61
N ILE A 100 1.95 5.84 15.16
CA ILE A 100 2.66 4.87 15.98
C ILE A 100 3.18 5.71 17.14
N ALA A 101 2.43 5.73 18.24
CA ALA A 101 2.81 6.38 19.46
C ALA A 101 4.20 5.85 19.82
N SER A 102 5.20 6.72 19.71
CA SER A 102 6.53 6.42 20.23
C SER A 102 6.37 6.18 21.73
N PRO A 103 6.66 4.98 22.26
CA PRO A 103 6.60 4.75 23.70
C PRO A 103 7.89 5.35 24.29
N GLY A 104 7.85 6.61 24.72
CA GLY A 104 9.05 7.22 25.26
C GLY A 104 9.00 8.70 25.57
N GLN A 105 7.92 9.22 26.15
CA GLN A 105 8.02 10.48 26.89
C GLN A 105 7.13 10.44 28.12
N PRO A 106 7.70 10.25 29.33
CA PRO A 106 6.92 10.35 30.54
C PRO A 106 6.44 11.79 30.72
N THR A 107 5.12 11.90 30.79
CA THR A 107 4.32 13.06 31.12
C THR A 107 4.78 13.69 32.44
N GLY A 108 4.70 15.02 32.47
CA GLY A 108 5.25 15.84 33.53
C GLY A 108 4.73 15.53 34.93
N VAL A 109 5.66 15.56 35.87
CA VAL A 109 5.38 15.88 37.26
C VAL A 109 5.76 17.35 37.45
N SER A 110 4.77 18.24 37.30
CA SER A 110 4.80 19.53 37.99
C SER A 110 4.68 19.24 39.48
N ARG A 111 5.82 19.25 40.20
CA ARG A 111 5.84 19.38 41.66
C ARG A 111 6.45 20.73 42.00
N LEU A 112 5.54 21.69 42.06
CA LEU A 112 5.55 22.91 42.87
C LEU A 112 6.51 22.79 44.07
N LEU A 113 7.57 23.60 44.12
CA LEU A 113 8.29 23.90 45.36
C LEU A 113 8.17 25.41 45.62
N PRO A 114 7.73 25.80 46.83
CA PRO A 114 7.47 27.19 47.18
C PRO A 114 8.75 28.01 47.39
N ASP A 115 8.53 29.32 47.26
CA ASP A 115 9.45 30.45 47.42
C ASP A 115 9.92 30.66 48.87
N GLY A 116 11.11 31.24 49.04
CA GLY A 116 11.69 31.72 50.30
C GLY A 116 12.43 30.65 51.12
N GLU A 117 13.52 30.91 51.85
CA GLU A 117 13.98 32.15 52.49
C GLU A 117 15.49 32.04 52.84
N ASP A 118 16.11 33.20 53.03
CA ASP A 118 17.44 33.55 53.55
C ASP A 118 18.10 32.65 54.62
N ASP A 119 19.44 32.74 54.66
CA ASP A 119 20.24 33.20 55.83
C ASP A 119 21.45 32.31 56.20
N LEU A 120 22.63 32.97 56.18
CA LEU A 120 23.94 32.69 56.82
C LEU A 120 24.91 31.65 56.22
#